data_AF-A0A285V2T6-F1
#
_entry.id   AF-A0A285V2T6-F1
#
_cell.length_a   1.000
_cell.length_b   1.000
_cell.length_c   1.000
_cell.angle_alpha   90.00
_cell.angle_beta   90.00
_cell.angle_gamma   90.00
#
_symmetry.space_group_name_H-M   'P 1'
#
loop_
_entity.id
_entity.type
_entity.pdbx_description
1 polymer ?
#
loop_
_entity_poly.entity_id
_entity_poly.type
_entity_poly.pdbx_seq_one_letter_code
_entity_poly.pdbx_strand_id
1 'polypeptide(L)'
;FTGNRLMNNGTYGFDGAAQNNRNIVSGNICLGNATENIRVPGGALPIHNGNITDDPAGAYLYSRIIERGSNDNGEYVRFADGTQRCWKTAVHNASLGATTAADGAWTLPVSFVDDNYLVGTNCRNNTSAAGVRTAAQHFSASAVSDSSSSALWGIYNGGSTAATFRLDLFAEGRWR
;
A
#
# COMPACT_ATOMS: atom_id res chain seq x y z
N PHE A 1 12.32 -60.29 43.10
CA PHE A 1 11.57 -59.14 43.67
C PHE A 1 12.55 -57.99 43.89
N THR A 2 12.40 -56.95 43.07
CA THR A 2 12.65 -55.51 43.29
C THR A 2 13.83 -55.05 44.13
N GLY A 3 14.70 -54.23 43.51
CA GLY A 3 15.50 -53.24 44.22
C GLY A 3 16.77 -52.83 43.47
N ASN A 4 16.65 -52.07 42.38
CA ASN A 4 17.80 -51.53 41.68
C ASN A 4 18.45 -50.44 42.55
N ARG A 5 19.56 -50.78 43.22
CA ARG A 5 20.36 -49.90 44.06
C ARG A 5 21.50 -49.34 43.22
N LEU A 6 21.32 -48.13 42.67
CA LEU A 6 22.45 -47.34 42.19
C LEU A 6 22.92 -46.44 43.33
N MET A 7 24.09 -46.77 43.87
CA MET A 7 24.82 -45.97 44.82
C MET A 7 25.52 -44.83 44.08
N ASN A 8 25.14 -43.61 44.46
CA ASN A 8 26.00 -42.53 44.95
C ASN A 8 27.33 -42.26 44.22
N ASN A 9 27.44 -41.09 43.57
CA ASN A 9 28.56 -40.19 43.86
C ASN A 9 28.29 -38.75 43.35
N GLY A 10 28.48 -37.75 44.22
CA GLY A 10 28.78 -36.38 43.79
C GLY A 10 27.64 -35.36 43.87
N THR A 11 27.39 -34.87 45.08
CA THR A 11 27.35 -33.45 45.45
C THR A 11 26.80 -32.46 44.40
N TYR A 12 25.55 -32.01 44.57
CA TYR A 12 25.07 -30.77 43.96
C TYR A 12 25.67 -29.57 44.71
N GLY A 13 26.88 -29.16 44.32
CA GLY A 13 27.48 -27.89 44.70
C GLY A 13 27.42 -26.93 43.51
N PHE A 14 26.63 -25.86 43.61
CA PHE A 14 26.82 -24.70 42.75
C PHE A 14 28.04 -23.95 43.29
N ASP A 15 29.18 -24.08 42.62
CA ASP A 15 30.34 -23.24 42.91
C ASP A 15 31.05 -22.84 41.61
N GLY A 16 31.50 -21.60 41.59
CA GLY A 16 32.54 -21.12 40.69
C GLY A 16 32.16 -20.83 39.23
N ALA A 17 32.02 -19.54 38.95
CA ALA A 17 32.28 -18.85 37.68
C ALA A 17 32.80 -19.68 36.47
N ALA A 18 32.06 -19.52 35.35
CA ALA A 18 32.46 -19.68 33.93
C ALA A 18 31.62 -20.70 33.14
N GLN A 19 30.37 -20.32 32.81
CA GLN A 19 29.74 -20.82 31.59
C GLN A 19 29.80 -19.75 30.50
N ASN A 20 31.02 -19.50 30.02
CA ASN A 20 31.22 -18.78 28.78
C ASN A 20 30.73 -19.65 27.62
N ASN A 21 29.64 -19.23 26.99
CA ASN A 21 29.50 -19.23 25.55
C ASN A 21 29.50 -20.62 24.86
N ARG A 22 28.55 -21.51 25.20
CA ARG A 22 28.27 -22.69 24.38
C ARG A 22 26.77 -22.85 24.12
N ASN A 23 26.42 -23.01 22.85
CA ASN A 23 25.12 -23.32 22.25
C ASN A 23 24.17 -22.15 21.95
N ILE A 24 24.51 -21.35 20.93
CA ILE A 24 23.49 -20.91 19.96
C ILE A 24 23.47 -21.98 18.86
N VAL A 25 22.72 -23.07 19.10
CA VAL A 25 22.38 -24.05 18.05
C VAL A 25 20.86 -24.00 17.93
N SER A 26 20.39 -23.22 16.94
CA SER A 26 19.05 -23.27 16.33
C SER A 26 17.91 -23.80 17.22
N GLY A 27 17.65 -23.15 18.34
CA GLY A 27 16.59 -23.53 19.26
C GLY A 27 16.21 -22.31 20.11
N ASN A 28 14.90 -22.14 20.32
CA ASN A 28 14.35 -21.09 21.18
C ASN A 28 15.14 -21.02 22.50
N ILE A 29 15.52 -19.80 22.89
CA ILE A 29 16.13 -19.55 24.19
C ILE A 29 15.04 -19.84 25.24
N CYS A 30 15.14 -20.98 25.91
CA CYS A 30 14.36 -21.23 27.11
C CYS A 30 14.96 -20.41 28.25
N LEU A 31 14.52 -19.17 28.41
CA LEU A 31 14.78 -18.38 29.62
C LEU A 31 13.91 -18.95 30.74
N GLY A 32 14.45 -19.93 31.47
CA GLY A 32 13.78 -20.45 32.66
C GLY A 32 13.73 -19.37 33.72
N ASN A 33 12.54 -18.78 33.94
CA ASN A 33 12.05 -17.97 35.07
C ASN A 33 12.99 -16.93 35.72
N ALA A 34 14.15 -16.68 35.15
CA ALA A 34 15.12 -15.70 35.59
C ALA A 34 15.00 -14.51 34.65
N THR A 35 14.66 -13.36 35.21
CA THR A 35 14.84 -12.06 34.57
C THR A 35 16.34 -11.78 34.44
N GLU A 36 17.02 -12.48 33.54
CA GLU A 36 18.38 -12.16 33.13
C GLU A 36 18.31 -11.19 31.95
N ASN A 37 18.54 -9.91 32.24
CA ASN A 37 18.70 -8.89 31.21
C ASN A 37 20.00 -9.16 30.45
N ILE A 38 19.93 -9.28 29.12
CA ILE A 38 21.09 -9.34 28.23
C ILE A 38 21.91 -8.06 28.43
N ARG A 39 23.11 -8.19 29.01
CA ARG A 39 24.00 -7.06 29.29
C ARG A 39 24.85 -6.74 28.06
N VAL A 40 24.47 -5.73 27.30
CA VAL A 40 25.31 -5.19 26.21
C VAL A 40 26.37 -4.23 26.82
N PRO A 41 27.67 -4.40 26.56
CA PRO A 41 28.69 -3.50 27.08
C PRO A 41 28.68 -2.16 26.33
N GLY A 42 28.46 -1.05 27.06
CA GLY A 42 28.55 0.31 26.53
C GLY A 42 27.20 0.92 26.17
N GLY A 43 26.58 1.63 27.12
CA GLY A 43 25.39 2.45 26.91
C GLY A 43 24.15 1.63 26.52
N ALA A 44 23.26 1.38 27.48
CA ALA A 44 22.04 0.62 27.25
C ALA A 44 21.19 1.26 26.13
N LEU A 45 21.15 0.64 24.95
CA LEU A 45 19.98 0.77 24.08
C LEU A 45 18.83 0.02 24.76
N PRO A 46 17.62 0.58 24.84
CA PRO A 46 16.48 -0.12 25.42
C PRO A 46 16.27 -1.44 24.67
N ILE A 47 16.51 -2.56 25.35
CA ILE A 47 16.06 -3.87 24.87
C ILE A 47 14.54 -3.90 25.06
N HIS A 48 13.81 -4.02 23.96
CA HIS A 48 12.36 -4.18 24.00
C HIS A 48 12.06 -5.58 24.53
N ASN A 49 11.85 -5.71 25.85
CA ASN A 49 11.47 -6.98 26.51
C ASN A 49 9.97 -7.32 26.34
N GLY A 50 9.25 -6.59 25.50
CA GLY A 50 7.87 -6.90 25.14
C GLY A 50 7.81 -8.04 24.13
N ASN A 51 6.73 -8.82 24.18
CA ASN A 51 6.36 -9.68 23.05
C ASN A 51 6.33 -8.78 21.79
N ILE A 52 6.63 -9.29 20.59
CA ILE A 52 6.56 -8.46 19.36
C ILE A 52 5.13 -7.90 19.13
N THR A 53 4.15 -8.36 19.90
CA THR A 53 2.80 -7.80 20.00
C THR A 53 2.69 -6.50 20.82
N ASP A 54 3.69 -6.19 21.64
CA ASP A 54 3.66 -5.12 22.65
C ASP A 54 4.62 -3.97 22.27
N ASP A 55 5.35 -4.12 21.16
CA ASP A 55 6.11 -3.05 20.52
C ASP A 55 5.16 -2.23 19.66
N PRO A 56 5.04 -0.90 19.85
CA PRO A 56 4.44 -0.05 18.83
C PRO A 56 5.31 0.01 17.56
N ALA A 57 6.25 -0.91 17.32
CA ALA A 57 6.72 -1.30 15.99
C ALA A 57 5.63 -1.88 15.06
N GLY A 58 4.37 -1.93 15.51
CA GLY A 58 3.18 -1.96 14.63
C GLY A 58 2.68 -0.58 14.17
N ALA A 59 3.19 0.51 14.76
CA ALA A 59 2.77 1.90 14.54
C ALA A 59 3.67 2.67 13.57
N TYR A 60 4.58 2.03 12.83
CA TYR A 60 5.44 2.72 11.86
C TYR A 60 5.26 2.28 10.40
N LEU A 61 4.09 1.73 10.05
CA LEU A 61 3.71 1.48 8.66
C LEU A 61 2.25 1.89 8.40
N TYR A 62 1.92 3.17 8.52
CA TYR A 62 0.64 3.70 8.01
C TYR A 62 0.69 3.83 6.48
N SER A 63 0.73 2.70 5.78
CA SER A 63 0.22 2.57 4.41
C SER A 63 -0.04 1.09 4.09
N ARG A 64 -0.63 0.34 5.03
CA ARG A 64 -1.11 -1.01 4.70
C ARG A 64 -2.30 -0.88 3.76
N ILE A 65 -2.20 -1.49 2.59
CA ILE A 65 -3.35 -1.73 1.71
C ILE A 65 -4.35 -2.59 2.48
N ILE A 66 -5.58 -2.11 2.64
CA ILE A 66 -6.69 -2.85 3.24
C ILE A 66 -7.36 -3.72 2.18
N GLU A 67 -7.54 -3.16 0.98
CA GLU A 67 -8.30 -3.78 -0.08
C GLU A 67 -7.78 -3.30 -1.43
N ARG A 68 -7.80 -4.18 -2.43
CA ARG A 68 -7.66 -3.83 -3.84
C ARG A 68 -8.64 -4.66 -4.66
N GLY A 69 -9.13 -4.09 -5.74
CA GLY A 69 -10.07 -4.79 -6.61
C GLY A 69 -10.18 -4.14 -7.99
N SER A 70 -10.92 -4.82 -8.86
CA SER A 70 -11.13 -4.43 -10.25
C SER A 70 -12.50 -4.90 -10.73
N ASN A 71 -13.18 -4.08 -11.51
CA ASN A 71 -14.40 -4.43 -12.23
C ASN A 71 -14.43 -3.69 -13.59
N ASP A 72 -15.53 -3.80 -14.34
CA ASP A 72 -15.69 -3.14 -15.64
C ASP A 72 -15.59 -1.60 -15.55
N ASN A 73 -15.80 -1.05 -14.36
CA ASN A 73 -15.71 0.36 -14.06
C ASN A 73 -14.29 0.83 -13.67
N GLY A 74 -13.32 -0.07 -13.55
CA GLY A 74 -11.90 0.27 -13.31
C GLY A 74 -11.28 -0.50 -12.16
N GLU A 75 -10.18 0.03 -11.64
CA GLU A 75 -9.41 -0.54 -10.55
C GLU A 75 -9.43 0.39 -9.34
N TYR A 76 -9.28 -0.18 -8.14
CA TYR A 76 -9.19 0.60 -6.92
C TYR A 76 -8.25 -0.01 -5.88
N VAL A 77 -7.84 0.84 -4.94
CA VAL A 77 -7.14 0.46 -3.72
C VAL A 77 -7.68 1.28 -2.55
N ARG A 78 -7.87 0.64 -1.40
CA ARG A 78 -8.18 1.28 -0.12
C ARG A 78 -7.01 1.09 0.83
N PHE A 79 -6.59 2.20 1.42
CA PHE A 79 -5.51 2.26 2.38
C PHE A 79 -6.05 2.36 3.80
N ALA A 80 -5.26 1.88 4.76
CA ALA A 80 -5.63 1.86 6.18
C ALA A 80 -5.90 3.25 6.76
N ASP A 81 -5.32 4.29 6.19
CA ASP A 81 -5.49 5.71 6.56
C ASP A 81 -6.85 6.30 6.12
N GLY A 82 -7.70 5.51 5.46
CA GLY A 82 -8.99 5.98 4.93
C GLY A 82 -8.91 6.58 3.53
N THR A 83 -7.74 6.60 2.90
CA THR A 83 -7.56 7.02 1.51
C THR A 83 -8.01 5.91 0.57
N GLN A 84 -8.77 6.26 -0.45
CA GLN A 84 -9.13 5.39 -1.57
C GLN A 84 -8.65 6.03 -2.86
N ARG A 85 -8.11 5.22 -3.76
CA ARG A 85 -7.78 5.64 -5.12
C ARG A 85 -8.47 4.73 -6.10
N CYS A 86 -9.15 5.32 -7.07
CA CYS A 86 -9.75 4.63 -8.21
C CYS A 86 -9.06 5.08 -9.50
N TRP A 87 -8.92 4.21 -10.49
CA TRP A 87 -8.46 4.61 -11.83
C TRP A 87 -9.07 3.74 -12.91
N LYS A 88 -9.22 4.34 -14.10
CA LYS A 88 -9.59 3.64 -15.33
C LYS A 88 -8.80 4.22 -16.49
N THR A 89 -8.19 3.35 -17.27
CA THR A 89 -7.55 3.76 -18.52
C THR A 89 -8.54 3.65 -19.67
N ALA A 90 -8.37 4.49 -20.69
CA ALA A 90 -9.22 4.51 -21.88
C ALA A 90 -10.73 4.66 -21.55
N VAL A 91 -11.08 5.55 -20.61
CA VAL A 91 -12.47 5.98 -20.35
C VAL A 91 -13.10 6.54 -21.63
N HIS A 92 -12.29 7.27 -22.41
CA HIS A 92 -12.58 7.60 -23.80
C HIS A 92 -11.46 7.06 -24.69
N ASN A 93 -11.81 6.49 -25.83
CA ASN A 93 -10.87 5.98 -26.84
C ASN A 93 -11.50 6.04 -28.24
N ALA A 94 -11.71 7.25 -28.75
CA ALA A 94 -12.34 7.47 -30.05
C ALA A 94 -11.74 8.68 -30.77
N SER A 95 -12.05 8.78 -32.07
CA SER A 95 -11.68 9.95 -32.86
C SER A 95 -12.57 11.13 -32.51
N LEU A 96 -11.96 12.28 -32.29
CA LEU A 96 -12.65 13.56 -32.09
C LEU A 96 -12.33 14.48 -33.26
N GLY A 97 -13.37 15.11 -33.82
CA GLY A 97 -13.23 16.05 -34.94
C GLY A 97 -12.36 17.26 -34.58
N ALA A 98 -11.86 17.97 -35.58
CA ALA A 98 -11.16 19.23 -35.39
C ALA A 98 -12.08 20.24 -34.67
N THR A 99 -11.57 20.96 -33.67
CA THR A 99 -12.33 21.98 -32.92
C THR A 99 -13.63 21.47 -32.28
N THR A 100 -13.69 20.19 -31.93
CA THR A 100 -14.86 19.58 -31.27
C THR A 100 -14.56 19.12 -29.86
N ALA A 101 -15.61 18.99 -29.05
CA ALA A 101 -15.57 18.49 -27.69
C ALA A 101 -16.35 17.17 -27.57
N ALA A 102 -16.00 16.39 -26.55
CA ALA A 102 -16.80 15.26 -26.08
C ALA A 102 -16.76 15.22 -24.56
N ASP A 103 -17.82 14.71 -23.95
CA ASP A 103 -17.97 14.61 -22.51
C ASP A 103 -18.73 13.34 -22.14
N GLY A 104 -18.68 13.00 -20.86
CA GLY A 104 -19.40 11.87 -20.32
C GLY A 104 -19.19 11.68 -18.83
N ALA A 105 -19.77 10.60 -18.33
CA ALA A 105 -19.62 10.17 -16.95
C ALA A 105 -18.76 8.90 -16.87
N TRP A 106 -17.96 8.81 -15.81
CA TRP A 106 -17.27 7.59 -15.41
C TRP A 106 -17.90 7.11 -14.10
N THR A 107 -18.53 5.94 -14.15
CA THR A 107 -18.93 5.22 -12.93
C THR A 107 -17.68 4.70 -12.24
N LEU A 108 -17.51 5.02 -10.95
CA LEU A 108 -16.37 4.58 -10.17
C LEU A 108 -16.47 3.08 -9.85
N PRO A 109 -15.33 2.36 -9.73
CA PRO A 109 -15.33 0.95 -9.38
C PRO A 109 -15.85 0.68 -7.96
N VAL A 110 -15.68 1.63 -7.05
CA VAL A 110 -16.22 1.66 -5.69
C VAL A 110 -16.52 3.10 -5.29
N SER A 111 -17.53 3.30 -4.43
CA SER A 111 -17.92 4.63 -3.97
C SER A 111 -16.94 5.23 -2.93
N PHE A 112 -16.82 6.55 -2.92
CA PHE A 112 -16.26 7.35 -1.82
C PHE A 112 -17.33 7.65 -0.76
N VAL A 113 -16.96 8.31 0.34
CA VAL A 113 -17.89 8.77 1.40
C VAL A 113 -18.90 9.80 0.85
N ASP A 114 -18.40 10.75 0.06
CA ASP A 114 -19.16 11.86 -0.52
C ASP A 114 -18.57 12.24 -1.89
N ASP A 115 -19.01 13.36 -2.46
CA ASP A 115 -18.52 13.94 -3.71
C ASP A 115 -17.27 14.82 -3.53
N ASN A 116 -16.72 14.93 -2.32
CA ASN A 116 -15.52 15.71 -2.02
C ASN A 116 -14.25 14.88 -2.20
N TYR A 117 -14.03 14.44 -3.43
CA TYR A 117 -12.81 13.76 -3.86
C TYR A 117 -12.21 14.44 -5.09
N LEU A 118 -10.91 14.26 -5.27
CA LEU A 118 -10.18 14.84 -6.40
C LEU A 118 -10.27 13.90 -7.59
N VAL A 119 -10.43 14.47 -8.78
CA VAL A 119 -10.39 13.73 -10.06
C VAL A 119 -9.30 14.33 -10.93
N GLY A 120 -8.41 13.49 -11.43
CA GLY A 120 -7.37 13.88 -12.36
C GLY A 120 -7.53 13.19 -13.71
N THR A 121 -7.12 13.90 -14.76
CA THR A 121 -7.19 13.43 -16.15
C THR A 121 -5.80 13.28 -16.74
N ASN A 122 -5.63 12.31 -17.62
CA ASN A 122 -4.48 12.23 -18.51
C ASN A 122 -4.95 12.00 -19.94
N CYS A 123 -4.81 13.00 -20.80
CA CYS A 123 -5.14 12.91 -22.21
C CYS A 123 -3.90 12.51 -23.03
N ARG A 124 -4.07 11.51 -23.89
CA ARG A 124 -3.01 10.99 -24.77
C ARG A 124 -3.50 10.89 -26.21
N ASN A 125 -2.58 11.10 -27.15
CA ASN A 125 -2.76 10.84 -28.58
C ASN A 125 -1.72 9.79 -28.98
N ASN A 126 -2.17 8.56 -29.26
CA ASN A 126 -1.34 7.41 -29.67
C ASN A 126 -0.06 7.14 -28.82
N THR A 127 0.74 6.13 -29.19
CA THR A 127 2.02 5.78 -28.51
C THR A 127 3.26 6.31 -29.24
N SER A 128 3.09 7.26 -30.17
CA SER A 128 4.18 7.86 -30.94
C SER A 128 4.62 9.21 -30.37
N ALA A 129 5.89 9.57 -30.57
CA ALA A 129 6.41 10.89 -30.15
C ALA A 129 5.66 12.07 -30.81
N ALA A 130 5.17 11.90 -32.05
CA ALA A 130 4.39 12.92 -32.73
C ALA A 130 2.98 13.09 -32.14
N GLY A 131 2.35 11.97 -31.74
CA GLY A 131 1.08 12.02 -31.02
C GLY A 131 1.21 12.67 -29.66
N VAL A 132 2.22 12.33 -28.88
CA VAL A 132 2.47 12.98 -27.57
C VAL A 132 2.57 14.51 -27.71
N ARG A 133 3.28 15.02 -28.72
CA ARG A 133 3.34 16.48 -29.00
C ARG A 133 1.98 17.05 -29.41
N THR A 134 1.26 16.35 -30.28
CA THR A 134 -0.08 16.76 -30.72
C THR A 134 -1.03 16.87 -29.53
N ALA A 135 -1.00 15.90 -28.61
CA ALA A 135 -1.78 15.93 -27.38
C ALA A 135 -1.39 17.11 -26.51
N ALA A 136 -0.09 17.33 -26.28
CA ALA A 136 0.38 18.43 -25.44
C ALA A 136 0.00 19.82 -26.00
N GLN A 137 -0.11 19.96 -27.32
CA GLN A 137 -0.39 21.24 -27.98
C GLN A 137 -1.88 21.53 -28.13
N HIS A 138 -2.68 20.49 -28.39
CA HIS A 138 -4.05 20.67 -28.88
C HIS A 138 -5.10 19.99 -28.00
N PHE A 139 -4.70 19.11 -27.10
CA PHE A 139 -5.67 18.34 -26.32
C PHE A 139 -5.84 19.00 -24.96
N SER A 140 -7.09 19.19 -24.57
CA SER A 140 -7.44 19.63 -23.23
C SER A 140 -8.40 18.62 -22.64
N ALA A 141 -8.25 18.36 -21.34
CA ALA A 141 -9.14 17.51 -20.58
C ALA A 141 -9.44 18.15 -19.24
N SER A 142 -10.64 17.91 -18.75
CA SER A 142 -11.08 18.29 -17.41
C SER A 142 -11.92 17.17 -16.84
N ALA A 143 -11.90 17.01 -15.53
CA ALA A 143 -12.80 16.12 -14.82
C ALA A 143 -13.11 16.72 -13.46
N VAL A 144 -14.27 16.33 -12.94
CA VAL A 144 -14.77 16.78 -11.64
C VAL A 144 -15.52 15.64 -10.97
N SER A 145 -15.54 15.62 -9.65
CA SER A 145 -16.45 14.76 -8.90
C SER A 145 -17.90 15.19 -9.17
N ASP A 146 -18.83 14.23 -9.21
CA ASP A 146 -20.26 14.48 -9.44
C ASP A 146 -21.13 13.85 -8.36
N SER A 147 -20.83 12.61 -7.99
CA SER A 147 -21.44 11.93 -6.85
C SER A 147 -20.42 11.02 -6.19
N SER A 148 -20.74 10.46 -5.03
CA SER A 148 -19.86 9.49 -4.36
C SER A 148 -19.49 8.27 -5.22
N SER A 149 -20.21 8.00 -6.31
CA SER A 149 -19.96 6.89 -7.23
C SER A 149 -19.68 7.29 -8.69
N SER A 150 -19.60 8.58 -9.03
CA SER A 150 -19.39 9.00 -10.42
C SER A 150 -18.63 10.30 -10.57
N ALA A 151 -17.72 10.34 -11.54
CA ALA A 151 -17.02 11.55 -11.97
C ALA A 151 -17.42 11.94 -13.40
N LEU A 152 -17.57 13.24 -13.65
CA LEU A 152 -17.77 13.78 -14.99
C LEU A 152 -16.42 14.08 -15.63
N TRP A 153 -16.34 13.97 -16.95
CA TRP A 153 -15.16 14.33 -17.73
C TRP A 153 -15.55 15.04 -19.02
N GLY A 154 -14.65 15.90 -19.48
CA GLY A 154 -14.73 16.57 -20.76
C GLY A 154 -13.37 16.61 -21.44
N ILE A 155 -13.37 16.47 -22.77
CA ILE A 155 -12.19 16.60 -23.62
C ILE A 155 -12.48 17.54 -24.78
N TYR A 156 -11.43 18.20 -25.26
CA TYR A 156 -11.51 19.11 -26.39
C TYR A 156 -10.32 18.91 -27.33
N ASN A 157 -10.60 18.88 -28.63
CA ASN A 157 -9.60 18.92 -29.68
C ASN A 157 -9.47 20.33 -30.23
N GLY A 158 -8.45 21.06 -29.78
CA GLY A 158 -8.08 22.37 -30.33
C GLY A 158 -7.25 22.31 -31.62
N GLY A 159 -7.08 21.12 -32.20
CA GLY A 159 -6.36 20.93 -33.46
C GLY A 159 -7.21 21.24 -34.69
N SER A 160 -6.55 21.42 -35.82
CA SER A 160 -7.18 21.65 -37.13
C SER A 160 -7.57 20.36 -37.87
N THR A 161 -7.27 19.20 -37.30
CA THR A 161 -7.58 17.88 -37.86
C THR A 161 -8.21 16.98 -36.81
N ALA A 162 -8.95 15.97 -37.28
CA ALA A 162 -9.44 14.93 -36.39
C ALA A 162 -8.28 14.07 -35.86
N ALA A 163 -8.38 13.66 -34.61
CA ALA A 163 -7.37 12.82 -33.98
C ALA A 163 -8.01 11.87 -32.97
N THR A 164 -7.37 10.73 -32.70
CA THR A 164 -7.82 9.78 -31.68
C THR A 164 -7.41 10.25 -30.30
N PHE A 165 -8.40 10.41 -29.43
CA PHE A 165 -8.23 10.78 -28.03
C PHE A 165 -8.30 9.53 -27.16
N ARG A 166 -7.32 9.38 -26.28
CA ARG A 166 -7.40 8.47 -25.15
C ARG A 166 -7.43 9.27 -23.86
N LEU A 167 -8.47 9.07 -23.06
CA LEU A 167 -8.59 9.66 -21.74
C LEU A 167 -8.43 8.58 -20.67
N ASP A 168 -7.43 8.76 -19.81
CA ASP A 168 -7.30 7.99 -18.58
C ASP A 168 -7.72 8.89 -17.40
N LEU A 169 -8.47 8.33 -16.45
CA LEU A 169 -8.95 9.03 -15.25
C LEU A 169 -8.43 8.35 -13.99
N PHE A 170 -8.18 9.16 -12.96
CA PHE A 170 -8.02 8.67 -11.59
C PHE A 170 -8.80 9.56 -10.64
N ALA A 171 -9.24 8.98 -9.53
CA ALA A 171 -9.95 9.68 -8.47
C ALA A 171 -9.34 9.30 -7.11
N GLU A 172 -9.23 10.27 -6.21
CA GLU A 172 -8.69 10.08 -4.85
C GLU A 172 -9.51 10.82 -3.81
N GLY A 173 -9.90 10.11 -2.75
CA GLY A 173 -10.80 10.62 -1.72
C GLY A 173 -10.88 9.69 -0.51
N ARG A 174 -11.89 9.90 0.35
CA ARG A 174 -12.11 9.10 1.57
C ARG A 174 -13.10 7.95 1.34
N TRP A 175 -12.83 6.79 1.93
CA TRP A 175 -13.76 5.63 1.92
C TRP A 175 -14.37 5.32 3.29
N ARG A 176 -13.96 6.03 4.33
CA ARG A 176 -14.49 5.97 5.70
C ARG A 176 -14.25 7.28 6.43
#